data_AF-A0A7Y8MRT4-F1
#
_entry.id   AF-A0A7Y8MRT4-F1
#
_cell.length_a   1.000
_cell.length_b   1.000
_cell.length_c   1.000
_cell.angle_alpha   90.00
_cell.angle_beta   90.00
_cell.angle_gamma   90.00
#
_symmetry.space_group_name_H-M   'P 1'
#
loop_
_entity.id
_entity.type
_entity.pdbx_description
1 polymer ?
#
loop_
_entity_poly.entity_id
_entity_poly.type
_entity_poly.pdbx_seq_one_letter_code
_entity_poly.pdbx_strand_id
1 'polypeptide(L)'
;MEYLERAWAFILDAANQVLLYVQQGFGELNWTLPLLIAIWFAYNLGEYRKVLNAAVGATLVFMLLTILPLRRGEELQLPSNLVYRDFWIELFTVFLAFTLLILFFYTIKKTVLRGGGGH
;
A
#
# COMPACT_ATOMS: atom_id res chain seq x y z
N MET A 1 -27.64 12.99 10.10
CA MET A 1 -27.03 13.69 8.95
C MET A 1 -25.65 14.21 9.29
N GLU A 2 -25.48 15.02 10.34
CA GLU A 2 -24.19 15.60 10.75
C GLU A 2 -23.04 14.60 11.00
N TYR A 3 -23.32 13.43 11.61
CA TYR A 3 -22.30 12.40 11.84
C TYR A 3 -21.75 11.76 10.55
N LEU A 4 -22.60 11.61 9.52
CA LEU A 4 -22.21 11.04 8.23
C LEU A 4 -21.30 12.00 7.47
N GLU A 5 -21.60 13.30 7.50
CA GLU A 5 -20.80 14.33 6.86
C GLU A 5 -19.41 14.46 7.52
N ARG A 6 -19.35 14.40 8.86
CA ARG A 6 -18.07 14.40 9.59
C ARG A 6 -17.22 13.17 9.29
N ALA A 7 -17.82 11.99 9.27
CA ALA A 7 -17.12 10.75 8.93
C ALA A 7 -16.61 10.77 7.48
N TRP A 8 -17.41 11.29 6.55
CA TRP A 8 -17.05 11.43 5.15
C TRP A 8 -15.87 12.39 4.96
N ALA A 9 -15.91 13.57 5.60
CA ALA A 9 -14.82 14.53 5.56
C ALA A 9 -13.50 13.96 6.10
N PHE A 10 -13.57 13.20 7.20
CA PHE A 10 -12.40 12.51 7.75
C PHE A 10 -11.80 11.48 6.79
N ILE A 11 -12.64 10.69 6.10
CA ILE A 11 -12.17 9.70 5.13
C ILE A 11 -11.47 10.39 3.96
N LEU A 12 -12.04 11.49 3.45
CA LEU A 12 -11.45 12.24 2.35
C LEU A 12 -10.09 12.84 2.74
N ASP A 13 -9.99 13.42 3.94
CA ASP A 13 -8.74 13.98 4.44
C ASP A 13 -7.66 12.89 4.62
N ALA A 14 -8.01 11.78 5.27
CA ALA A 14 -7.11 10.63 5.40
C ALA A 14 -6.68 10.07 4.05
N ALA A 15 -7.60 9.96 3.09
CA ALA A 15 -7.29 9.51 1.73
C ALA A 15 -6.31 10.46 1.03
N ASN A 16 -6.53 11.77 1.12
CA ASN A 16 -5.65 12.77 0.53
C ASN A 16 -4.24 12.73 1.14
N GLN A 17 -4.13 12.61 2.47
CA GLN A 17 -2.83 12.49 3.13
C GLN A 17 -2.11 11.22 2.71
N VAL A 18 -2.80 10.08 2.71
CA VAL A 18 -2.23 8.81 2.24
C VAL A 18 -1.79 8.92 0.78
N LEU A 19 -2.60 9.53 -0.09
CA LEU A 19 -2.25 9.75 -1.49
C LEU A 19 -0.97 10.59 -1.65
N LEU A 20 -0.79 11.65 -0.85
CA LEU A 20 0.44 12.45 -0.89
C LEU A 20 1.68 11.62 -0.51
N TYR A 21 1.60 10.81 0.55
CA TYR A 21 2.70 9.94 0.95
C TYR A 21 2.98 8.83 -0.08
N VAL A 22 1.92 8.31 -0.71
CA VAL A 22 2.01 7.32 -1.79
C VAL A 22 2.67 7.93 -3.02
N GLN A 23 2.30 9.14 -3.42
CA GLN A 23 2.96 9.86 -4.52
C GLN A 23 4.45 10.07 -4.26
N GLN A 24 4.81 10.42 -3.02
CA GLN A 24 6.21 10.55 -2.62
C GLN A 24 6.96 9.20 -2.62
N GLY A 25 6.29 8.11 -2.24
CA GLY A 25 6.92 6.79 -2.14
C GLY A 25 6.98 5.98 -3.44
N PHE A 26 6.04 6.19 -4.38
CA PHE A 26 5.96 5.45 -5.64
C PHE A 26 6.34 6.31 -6.87
N GLY A 27 6.56 7.62 -6.72
CA GLY A 27 6.95 8.53 -7.81
C GLY A 27 5.87 8.70 -8.90
N GLU A 28 6.29 9.02 -10.13
CA GLU A 28 5.42 9.19 -11.32
C GLU A 28 4.86 7.87 -11.88
N LEU A 29 5.11 6.73 -11.23
CA LEU A 29 4.65 5.42 -11.70
C LEU A 29 3.13 5.28 -11.65
N ASN A 30 2.60 4.34 -12.44
CA ASN A 30 1.19 3.96 -12.41
C ASN A 30 0.77 3.47 -11.01
N TRP A 31 0.16 4.35 -10.21
CA TRP A 31 -0.26 4.10 -8.82
C TRP A 31 -1.27 2.96 -8.68
N THR A 32 -1.88 2.51 -9.77
CA THR A 32 -2.88 1.44 -9.79
C THR A 32 -2.31 0.14 -9.22
N LEU A 33 -1.09 -0.24 -9.61
CA LEU A 33 -0.51 -1.53 -9.21
C LEU A 33 -0.19 -1.60 -7.70
N PRO A 34 0.49 -0.60 -7.10
CA PRO A 34 0.64 -0.52 -5.64
C PRO A 34 -0.69 -0.54 -4.88
N LEU A 35 -1.71 0.17 -5.37
CA LEU A 35 -3.03 0.20 -4.72
C LEU A 35 -3.68 -1.18 -4.70
N LEU A 36 -3.66 -1.91 -5.83
CA LEU A 36 -4.22 -3.27 -5.90
C LEU A 36 -3.51 -4.23 -4.94
N ILE A 37 -2.19 -4.16 -4.84
CA ILE A 37 -1.41 -4.95 -3.88
C ILE A 37 -1.85 -4.61 -2.46
N ALA A 38 -1.92 -3.32 -2.10
CA ALA A 38 -2.30 -2.90 -0.76
C ALA A 38 -3.72 -3.34 -0.38
N ILE A 39 -4.68 -3.23 -1.31
CA ILE A 39 -6.06 -3.70 -1.12
C ILE A 39 -6.07 -5.20 -0.85
N TRP A 40 -5.35 -5.99 -1.66
CA TRP A 40 -5.31 -7.44 -1.50
C TRP A 40 -4.72 -7.85 -0.14
N PHE A 41 -3.61 -7.23 0.28
CA PHE A 41 -3.01 -7.51 1.59
C PHE A 41 -3.92 -7.06 2.75
N ALA A 42 -4.52 -5.87 2.66
CA ALA A 42 -5.44 -5.38 3.69
C ALA A 42 -6.72 -6.23 3.81
N TYR A 43 -7.24 -6.73 2.69
CA TYR A 43 -8.41 -7.61 2.66
C TYR A 43 -8.11 -8.96 3.32
N ASN A 44 -6.96 -9.55 3.06
CA ASN A 44 -6.53 -10.82 3.68
C ASN A 44 -6.06 -10.65 5.13
N LEU A 45 -5.84 -9.42 5.59
CA LEU A 45 -5.40 -9.16 6.95
C LEU A 45 -6.52 -9.43 7.96
N GLY A 46 -6.26 -10.35 8.89
CA GLY A 46 -7.17 -10.66 10.01
C GLY A 46 -6.98 -9.74 11.22
N GLU A 47 -5.73 -9.40 11.53
CA GLU A 47 -5.35 -8.73 12.78
C GLU A 47 -4.45 -7.52 12.55
N TYR A 48 -4.69 -6.46 13.32
CA TYR A 48 -3.92 -5.21 13.25
C TYR A 48 -2.42 -5.39 13.52
N ARG A 49 -2.05 -6.32 14.41
CA ARG A 49 -0.64 -6.59 14.75
C ARG A 49 0.18 -7.12 13.57
N LYS A 50 -0.49 -7.63 12.52
CA LYS A 50 0.14 -8.21 11.33
C LYS A 50 0.32 -7.20 10.21
N VAL A 51 -0.06 -5.92 10.38
CA VAL A 51 0.07 -4.88 9.35
C VAL A 51 1.51 -4.76 8.87
N LEU A 52 2.49 -4.73 9.78
CA LEU A 52 3.90 -4.60 9.40
C LEU A 52 4.36 -5.80 8.57
N ASN A 53 3.99 -7.03 8.94
CA ASN A 53 4.33 -8.23 8.17
C ASN A 53 3.68 -8.21 6.79
N ALA A 54 2.43 -7.74 6.69
CA ALA A 54 1.73 -7.58 5.42
C ALA A 54 2.38 -6.49 4.55
N ALA A 55 2.83 -5.39 5.14
CA ALA A 55 3.55 -4.33 4.44
C ALA A 55 4.91 -4.80 3.92
N VAL A 56 5.65 -5.61 4.69
CA VAL A 56 6.87 -6.26 4.19
C VAL A 56 6.55 -7.16 2.99
N GLY A 57 5.52 -8.00 3.10
CA GLY A 57 5.08 -8.86 2.00
C GLY A 57 4.68 -8.08 0.74
N ALA A 58 3.90 -7.01 0.91
CA ALA A 58 3.48 -6.13 -0.18
C ALA A 58 4.67 -5.44 -0.87
N THR A 59 5.62 -4.96 -0.07
CA THR A 59 6.85 -4.34 -0.54
C THR A 59 7.69 -5.32 -1.37
N LEU A 60 7.83 -6.56 -0.89
CA LEU A 60 8.55 -7.61 -1.62
C LEU A 60 7.85 -7.99 -2.91
N VAL A 61 6.52 -8.14 -2.89
CA VAL A 61 5.74 -8.42 -4.11
C VAL A 61 5.89 -7.29 -5.13
N PHE A 62 5.78 -6.04 -4.69
CA PHE A 62 5.98 -4.88 -5.55
C PHE A 62 7.38 -4.86 -6.14
N MET A 63 8.42 -5.04 -5.31
CA MET A 63 9.80 -5.12 -5.76
C MET A 63 9.97 -6.22 -6.82
N LEU A 64 9.51 -7.44 -6.55
CA LEU A 64 9.60 -8.55 -7.50
C LEU A 64 8.91 -8.21 -8.82
N LEU A 65 7.72 -7.62 -8.79
CA LEU A 65 7.01 -7.22 -10.01
C LEU A 65 7.71 -6.11 -10.79
N THR A 66 8.47 -5.24 -10.12
CA THR A 66 9.29 -4.21 -10.79
C THR A 66 10.59 -4.75 -11.37
N ILE A 67 11.12 -5.85 -10.82
CA ILE A 67 12.38 -6.48 -11.28
C ILE A 67 12.12 -7.56 -12.32
N LEU A 68 10.98 -8.24 -12.25
CA LEU A 68 10.64 -9.29 -13.18
C LEU A 68 10.45 -8.71 -14.59
N PRO A 69 11.13 -9.27 -15.62
CA PRO A 69 10.90 -8.86 -16.99
C PRO A 69 9.47 -9.24 -17.38
N LEU A 70 8.58 -8.25 -17.44
CA LEU A 70 7.19 -8.44 -17.88
C LEU A 70 7.09 -8.61 -19.40
N ARG A 71 8.20 -8.44 -20.14
CA ARG A 71 8.28 -8.55 -21.60
C ARG A 71 9.06 -9.80 -22.02
N ARG A 72 8.51 -10.50 -23.01
CA ARG A 72 9.11 -11.71 -23.59
C ARG A 72 10.44 -11.36 -24.28
N GLY A 73 11.55 -11.90 -23.78
CA GLY A 73 12.88 -11.74 -24.37
C GLY A 73 13.82 -10.79 -23.64
N GLU A 74 13.39 -10.18 -22.53
CA GLU A 74 14.27 -9.38 -21.67
C GLU A 74 14.93 -10.28 -20.62
N GLU A 75 16.25 -10.15 -20.47
CA GLU A 75 17.01 -10.83 -19.41
C GLU A 75 16.61 -10.30 -18.04
N LEU A 76 16.61 -11.17 -17.04
CA LEU A 76 16.36 -10.76 -15.65
C LEU A 76 17.51 -9.87 -15.19
N GLN A 77 17.29 -8.56 -15.21
CA GLN A 77 18.24 -7.58 -14.74
C GLN A 77 17.91 -7.25 -13.28
N LEU A 78 18.77 -7.72 -12.38
CA LEU A 78 18.76 -7.19 -11.02
C LEU A 78 19.04 -5.67 -11.08
N PRO A 79 18.38 -4.85 -10.24
CA PRO A 79 18.70 -3.43 -10.18
C PRO A 79 20.19 -3.26 -9.88
N SER A 80 20.92 -2.62 -10.79
CA SER A 80 22.36 -2.37 -10.63
C SER A 80 22.67 -1.52 -9.40
N ASN A 81 21.65 -0.87 -8.84
CA ASN A 81 21.72 -0.02 -7.67
C ASN A 81 21.48 -0.74 -6.31
N LEU A 82 21.36 -2.08 -6.26
CA LEU A 82 21.14 -2.85 -5.01
C LEU A 82 22.17 -2.56 -3.91
N VAL A 83 23.41 -2.23 -4.28
CA VAL A 83 24.52 -1.95 -3.35
C VAL A 83 24.49 -0.50 -2.84
N TYR A 84 23.69 0.37 -3.48
CA TYR A 84 23.67 1.79 -3.20
C TYR A 84 22.68 2.10 -2.08
N ARG A 85 23.03 3.09 -1.26
CA ARG A 85 22.22 3.55 -0.14
C ARG A 85 20.82 3.99 -0.56
N ASP A 86 20.74 4.68 -1.70
CA ASP A 86 19.51 5.31 -2.17
C ASP A 86 18.43 4.28 -2.50
N PHE A 87 18.81 3.13 -3.06
CA PHE A 87 17.90 2.00 -3.28
C PHE A 87 17.20 1.55 -1.99
N TRP A 88 17.95 1.45 -0.89
CA TRP A 88 17.40 1.03 0.39
C TRP A 88 16.50 2.10 1.02
N ILE A 89 16.78 3.38 0.78
CA ILE A 89 15.94 4.50 1.22
C ILE A 89 14.62 4.51 0.43
N GLU A 90 14.68 4.36 -0.89
CA GLU A 90 13.50 4.23 -1.75
C GLU A 90 12.64 3.03 -1.34
N LEU A 91 13.27 1.88 -1.13
CA LEU A 91 12.57 0.68 -0.69
C LEU A 91 11.90 0.85 0.67
N PHE A 92 12.58 1.52 1.61
CA PHE A 92 12.00 1.84 2.91
C PHE A 92 10.81 2.81 2.79
N THR A 93 10.90 3.77 1.87
CA THR A 93 9.79 4.70 1.57
C THR A 93 8.58 3.96 1.00
N VAL A 94 8.80 3.03 0.07
CA VAL A 94 7.76 2.13 -0.45
C VAL A 94 7.14 1.29 0.66
N PHE A 95 7.95 0.76 1.57
CA PHE A 95 7.46 0.01 2.74
C PHE A 95 6.56 0.86 3.65
N LEU A 96 6.94 2.10 3.92
CA LEU A 96 6.12 3.02 4.70
C LEU A 96 4.81 3.35 3.97
N ALA A 97 4.85 3.59 2.66
CA ALA A 97 3.66 3.83 1.86
C ALA A 97 2.70 2.63 1.88
N PHE A 98 3.20 1.40 1.75
CA PHE A 98 2.38 0.19 1.89
C PHE A 98 1.82 0.02 3.30
N THR A 99 2.61 0.34 4.33
CA THR A 99 2.13 0.30 5.72
C THR A 99 0.92 1.21 5.91
N LEU A 100 1.00 2.45 5.41
CA LEU A 100 -0.10 3.41 5.48
C LEU A 100 -1.32 2.97 4.66
N LEU A 101 -1.12 2.51 3.42
CA LEU A 101 -2.21 2.04 2.57
C LEU A 101 -2.93 0.82 3.16
N ILE A 102 -2.17 -0.19 3.61
CA ILE A 102 -2.75 -1.39 4.22
C ILE A 102 -3.50 -1.03 5.49
N LEU A 103 -2.94 -0.14 6.32
CA LEU A 103 -3.58 0.36 7.53
C LEU A 103 -4.89 1.09 7.22
N PHE A 104 -4.89 1.96 6.21
CA PHE A 104 -6.06 2.71 5.76
C PHE A 104 -7.17 1.76 5.29
N PHE A 105 -6.87 0.86 4.37
CA PHE A 105 -7.85 -0.10 3.85
C PHE A 105 -8.33 -1.09 4.91
N TYR A 106 -7.46 -1.54 5.82
CA TYR A 106 -7.85 -2.40 6.94
C TYR A 106 -8.82 -1.67 7.89
N THR A 107 -8.57 -0.39 8.16
CA THR A 107 -9.46 0.45 8.97
C THR A 107 -10.81 0.60 8.31
N ILE A 108 -10.86 0.90 7.01
CA ILE A 108 -12.11 0.97 6.24
C ILE A 108 -12.85 -0.36 6.29
N LYS A 109 -12.16 -1.48 6.00
CA LYS A 109 -12.72 -2.83 6.07
C LYS A 109 -13.37 -3.07 7.44
N LYS A 110 -12.66 -2.79 8.52
CA LYS A 110 -13.15 -2.97 9.90
C LYS A 110 -14.37 -2.10 10.21
N THR A 111 -14.36 -0.83 9.81
CA THR A 111 -15.43 0.12 10.12
C THR A 111 -16.68 -0.16 9.28
N VAL A 112 -16.51 -0.42 7.98
CA VAL A 112 -17.62 -0.62 7.03
C VAL A 112 -18.22 -2.03 7.16
N LEU A 113 -17.40 -3.08 7.24
CA LEU A 113 -17.92 -4.46 7.25
C LEU A 113 -18.40 -4.92 8.64
N ARG A 114 -17.91 -4.35 9.74
CA ARG A 114 -18.49 -4.63 11.07
C ARG A 114 -19.79 -3.87 11.34
N GLY A 115 -20.06 -2.79 10.60
CA GLY A 115 -21.32 -2.05 10.70
C GLY A 115 -22.55 -2.85 10.23
N GLY A 116 -22.36 -3.94 9.48
CA GLY A 116 -23.45 -4.81 8.98
C GLY A 116 -23.71 -6.08 9.80
N GLY A 117 -23.01 -6.29 10.92
CA GLY A 117 -23.14 -7.49 11.77
C GLY A 117 -23.79 -7.25 13.13
N GLY A 118 -24.56 -6.16 13.26
CA GLY A 118 -25.41 -5.91 14.42
C GLY A 118 -26.83 -6.40 14.16
N HIS A 119 -27.13 -7.59 14.68
CA HIS A 119 -28.33 -8.43 14.55
C HIS A 119 -28.28 -9.51 13.47
#